data_AF-A0A4Q7F9L5-F1
#
_entry.id   AF-A0A4Q7F9L5-F1
#
_cell.length_a   1.000
_cell.length_b   1.000
_cell.length_c   1.000
_cell.angle_alpha   90.00
_cell.angle_beta   90.00
_cell.angle_gamma   90.00
#
_symmetry.space_group_name_H-M   'P 1'
#
loop_
_entity.id
_entity.type
_entity.pdbx_description
1 polymer ?
#
loop_
_entity_poly.entity_id
_entity_poly.type
_entity_poly.pdbx_seq_one_letter_code
_entity_poly.pdbx_strand_id
1 'polypeptide(L)' 'MADLIVFRCPQTGMNVQTHLEKGQRQEGRSFASFACPACTRLHFIDLASGQPISREG' A
#
# COMPACT_ATOMS: atom_id res chain seq x y z
N MET A 1 5.26 16.01 2.86
CA MET A 1 3.90 15.70 3.37
C MET A 1 3.60 14.25 3.06
N ALA A 2 3.18 13.45 4.03
CA ALA A 2 2.69 12.11 3.76
C ALA A 2 1.17 12.14 3.53
N ASP A 3 0.66 11.48 2.51
CA ASP A 3 -0.75 11.14 2.35
C ASP A 3 -1.10 9.94 3.23
N LEU A 4 -2.27 9.98 3.85
CA LEU A 4 -2.82 8.82 4.51
C LEU A 4 -3.66 8.05 3.51
N ILE A 5 -3.29 6.82 3.23
CA ILE A 5 -4.07 5.93 2.38
C ILE A 5 -4.56 4.75 3.21
N VAL A 6 -5.74 4.25 2.86
CA VAL A 6 -6.33 3.06 3.47
C VAL A 6 -6.45 2.02 2.37
N PHE A 7 -5.79 0.88 2.56
CA PHE A 7 -5.93 -0.27 1.67
C PHE A 7 -6.54 -1.44 2.44
N ARG A 8 -7.21 -2.35 1.74
CA ARG A 8 -7.79 -3.54 2.34
C ARG A 8 -6.78 -4.68 2.27
N CYS A 9 -6.44 -5.27 3.42
CA CYS A 9 -5.57 -6.43 3.47
C CYS A 9 -6.24 -7.62 2.77
N PRO A 10 -5.64 -8.20 1.72
CA PRO A 10 -6.23 -9.34 1.02
C PRO A 10 -6.21 -10.63 1.85
N GLN A 11 -5.40 -10.69 2.90
CA GLN A 11 -5.29 -11.88 3.76
C GLN A 11 -6.36 -11.90 4.86
N THR A 12 -6.65 -10.75 5.48
CA THR A 12 -7.58 -10.67 6.63
C THR A 12 -8.87 -9.92 6.30
N GLY A 13 -8.93 -9.24 5.16
CA GLY A 13 -10.05 -8.38 4.77
C GLY A 13 -10.14 -7.07 5.56
N MET A 14 -9.20 -6.79 6.47
CA MET A 14 -9.19 -5.58 7.30
C MET A 14 -8.70 -4.37 6.52
N ASN A 15 -9.29 -3.21 6.79
CA ASN A 15 -8.78 -1.93 6.29
C ASN A 15 -7.58 -1.50 7.13
N VAL A 16 -6.47 -1.23 6.46
CA VAL A 16 -5.21 -0.85 7.09
C VAL A 16 -4.81 0.50 6.54
N GLN A 17 -4.54 1.43 7.45
CA GLN A 17 -4.09 2.77 7.14
C GLN A 17 -2.57 2.81 7.09
N THR A 18 -2.00 3.39 6.04
CA THR A 18 -0.55 3.58 5.90
C THR A 18 -0.24 4.98 5.37
N HIS A 19 0.95 5.47 5.71
CA HIS A 19 1.44 6.78 5.32
C HIS A 19 2.24 6.64 4.02
N LEU A 20 1.83 7.37 3.00
CA LEU A 20 2.48 7.47 1.72
C LEU A 20 3.23 8.81 1.64
N GLU A 21 4.55 8.80 1.63
CA GLU A 21 5.32 10.03 1.45
C GLU A 21 5.11 10.61 0.04
N LYS A 22 4.51 11.82 -0.07
CA LYS A 22 4.23 12.52 -1.35
C LYS A 22 5.45 12.75 -2.23
N GLY A 23 6.67 12.61 -1.69
CA GLY A 23 7.92 12.84 -2.41
C GLY A 23 8.29 11.75 -3.41
N GLN A 24 7.66 10.56 -3.32
CA GLN A 24 7.95 9.43 -4.19
C GLN A 24 6.91 9.23 -5.29
N ARG A 25 6.21 10.29 -5.74
CA ARG A 25 5.58 10.28 -7.07
C ARG A 25 6.67 10.44 -8.12
N GLN A 26 7.57 9.47 -8.22
CA GLN A 26 8.40 9.37 -9.41
C GLN A 26 7.51 8.82 -10.53
N GLU A 27 7.61 9.42 -11.69
CA GLU A 27 6.72 9.33 -12.86
C GLU A 27 6.61 7.92 -13.51
N GLY A 28 6.98 6.86 -12.80
CA GLY A 28 6.78 5.47 -13.17
C GLY A 28 6.51 4.64 -11.92
N ARG A 29 5.31 4.07 -11.83
CA ARG A 29 4.93 2.95 -10.94
C ARG A 29 5.72 2.90 -9.63
N SER A 30 5.47 3.86 -8.76
CA SER A 30 6.09 3.89 -7.45
C SER A 30 5.37 2.88 -6.57
N PHE A 31 6.08 1.86 -6.09
CA PHE A 31 5.55 0.82 -5.22
C PHE A 31 6.15 0.97 -3.84
N ALA A 32 5.32 0.91 -2.79
CA ALA A 32 5.81 0.85 -1.42
C ALA A 32 5.49 -0.50 -0.81
N SER A 33 6.49 -1.09 -0.16
CA SER A 33 6.28 -2.19 0.78
C SER A 33 5.97 -1.63 2.16
N PHE A 34 4.95 -2.17 2.80
CA PHE A 34 4.66 -1.85 4.20
C PHE A 34 4.29 -3.13 4.94
N ALA A 35 4.61 -3.16 6.23
CA ALA A 35 4.22 -4.24 7.12
C ALA A 35 2.76 -4.05 7.52
N CYS A 36 1.89 -4.95 7.08
CA CYS A 36 0.50 -4.93 7.45
C CYS A 36 0.34 -5.39 8.90
N PRO A 37 -0.19 -4.54 9.81
CA PRO A 37 -0.41 -4.91 11.20
C PRO A 37 -1.51 -5.96 11.36
N ALA A 38 -2.41 -6.10 10.38
CA ALA A 38 -3.52 -7.06 10.46
C ALA A 38 -3.07 -8.52 10.24
N CYS A 39 -2.14 -8.74 9.31
CA CYS A 39 -1.68 -10.09 8.95
C CYS A 39 -0.20 -10.33 9.29
N THR A 40 0.51 -9.31 9.78
CA THR A 40 1.97 -9.30 10.03
C THR A 40 2.82 -9.63 8.80
N ARG A 41 2.29 -9.41 7.59
CA ARG A 41 2.99 -9.63 6.31
C ARG A 41 3.30 -8.33 5.60
N LEU A 42 4.34 -8.36 4.76
CA LEU A 42 4.66 -7.27 3.85
C LEU A 42 3.72 -7.29 2.66
N HIS A 43 3.09 -6.15 2.40
CA HIS A 43 2.26 -5.94 1.21
C HIS A 43 2.85 -4.81 0.38
N PHE A 44 2.76 -4.96 -0.94
CA PHE A 44 3.15 -3.94 -1.89
C PHE A 44 1.89 -3.20 -2.34
N ILE A 45 1.92 -1.88 -2.25
CA ILE A 45 0.86 -0.99 -2.74
C ILE A 45 1.40 -0.13 -3.86
N ASP A 46 0.58 0.06 -4.88
CA ASP A 46 0.81 1.04 -5.92
C ASP A 46 0.53 2.43 -5.36
N LEU A 47 1.54 3.28 -5.34
CA LEU A 47 1.44 4.64 -4.82
C LEU A 47 0.71 5.57 -5.78
N ALA A 48 0.61 5.21 -7.06
CA ALA A 48 -0.15 5.99 -8.04
C ALA A 48 -1.67 5.80 -7.82
N SER A 49 -2.10 4.59 -7.51
CA SER A 49 -3.52 4.21 -7.40
C SER A 49 -4.00 4.04 -5.96
N GLY A 50 -3.09 3.92 -4.99
CA GLY A 50 -3.40 3.57 -3.60
C GLY A 50 -3.92 2.14 -3.43
N GLN A 51 -3.80 1.30 -4.45
CA GLN A 51 -4.32 -0.06 -4.47
C GLN A 51 -3.22 -1.05 -4.10
N PRO A 52 -3.52 -2.11 -3.32
CA PRO A 52 -2.59 -3.19 -3.10
C PRO A 52 -2.33 -3.92 -4.43
N ILE A 53 -1.07 -4.20 -4.72
CA ILE A 53 -0.68 -5.06 -5.83
C ILE A 53 -0.85 -6.48 -5.36
N SER A 54 -2.10 -6.92 -5.38
CA SER A 54 -2.37 -8.34 -5.39
C SER A 54 -1.85 -8.85 -6.72
N ARG A 55 -0.87 -9.74 -6.68
CA ARG A 55 -0.53 -10.57 -7.82
C ARG A 55 -1.66 -11.58 -7.99
N GLU A 56 -2.83 -11.11 -8.42
CA GLU A 56 -3.85 -11.98 -9.01
C GLU A 56 -3.33 -12.32 -10.42
N GLY A 57 -3.08 -13.61 -10.62
CA GLY A 57 -2.34 -14.15 -11.76
C GLY A 57 -3.07 -14.04 -13.08
#